data_AF-A0A953RQ16-F1
#
_entry.id   AF-A0A953RQ16-F1
#
_cell.length_a   1.000
_cell.length_b   1.000
_cell.length_c   1.000
_cell.angle_alpha   90.00
_cell.angle_beta   90.00
_cell.angle_gamma   90.00
#
_symmetry.space_group_name_H-M   'P 1'
#
loop_
_entity.id
_entity.type
_entity.pdbx_description
1 polymer ?
#
loop_
_entity_poly.entity_id
_entity_poly.type
_entity_poly.pdbx_seq_one_letter_code
_entity_poly.pdbx_strand_id
1 'polypeptide(L)'
;MLSEPQQEQDVIALFHQLVGSGLIKGLHFFGTTSNDRYDSLIEIDYPDTVGFRFNRKTCSLGVGSAIDFPYKSEPKVLEYKYDLDALISDLQKEEKFLKHIDLVVCWTAGGGYSSMLELRPLLVGDNGQERLFYGSTHAAYRVVGGEGSRI
;
A
#
# COMPACT_ATOMS: atom_id res chain seq x y z
N MET A 1 15.23 17.48 16.15
CA MET A 1 14.36 17.75 15.00
C MET A 1 14.19 16.43 14.28
N LEU A 2 12.96 15.95 14.10
CA LEU A 2 12.73 14.77 13.27
C LEU A 2 12.76 15.23 11.81
N SER A 3 13.54 14.56 10.96
CA SER A 3 13.51 14.83 9.52
C SER A 3 12.31 14.10 8.94
N GLU A 4 11.37 14.83 8.37
CA GLU A 4 10.18 14.27 7.71
C GLU A 4 10.32 14.47 6.19
N PRO A 5 9.85 13.51 5.36
CA PRO A 5 9.74 13.70 3.92
C PRO A 5 9.18 15.08 3.55
N GLN A 6 9.74 15.71 2.52
CA GLN A 6 9.27 17.00 1.99
C GLN A 6 8.72 16.87 0.56
N GLN A 7 9.05 15.78 -0.11
CA GLN A 7 8.67 15.49 -1.49
C GLN A 7 8.54 13.98 -1.72
N GLU A 8 7.96 13.60 -2.85
CA GLU A 8 7.71 12.20 -3.21
C GLU A 8 9.00 11.35 -3.25
N GLN A 9 10.12 11.93 -3.70
CA GLN A 9 11.42 11.24 -3.72
C GLN A 9 11.91 10.83 -2.32
N ASP A 10 11.58 11.61 -1.29
CA ASP A 10 11.94 11.27 0.09
C ASP A 10 11.08 10.10 0.61
N VAL A 11 9.81 10.07 0.20
CA VAL A 11 8.89 8.96 0.51
C VAL A 11 9.37 7.66 -0.13
N ILE A 12 9.76 7.72 -1.40
CA ILE A 12 10.35 6.59 -2.13
C ILE A 12 11.60 6.10 -1.40
N ALA A 13 12.55 6.99 -1.10
CA ALA A 13 13.80 6.65 -0.44
C ALA A 13 13.55 5.99 0.94
N LEU A 14 12.66 6.58 1.75
CA LEU A 14 12.31 6.03 3.07
C LEU A 14 11.65 4.65 2.94
N PHE A 15 10.70 4.48 2.02
CA PHE A 15 10.01 3.20 1.83
C PHE A 15 10.98 2.10 1.40
N HIS A 16 11.87 2.37 0.45
CA HIS A 16 12.89 1.40 0.05
C HIS A 16 13.87 1.09 1.18
N GLN A 17 14.20 2.02 2.07
CA GLN A 17 14.98 1.74 3.28
C GLN A 17 14.21 0.82 4.24
N LEU A 18 12.90 1.01 4.42
CA LEU A 18 12.06 0.14 5.25
C LEU A 18 11.97 -1.28 4.67
N VAL A 19 11.87 -1.42 3.35
CA VAL A 19 11.89 -2.73 2.68
C VAL A 19 13.28 -3.36 2.78
N GLY A 20 14.34 -2.62 2.44
CA GLY A 20 15.72 -3.12 2.45
C GLY A 20 16.24 -3.49 3.84
N SER A 21 15.71 -2.87 4.90
CA SER A 21 16.00 -3.23 6.29
C SER A 21 15.17 -4.42 6.81
N GLY A 22 14.19 -4.90 6.04
CA GLY A 22 13.30 -6.00 6.43
C GLY A 22 12.19 -5.61 7.42
N LEU A 23 11.96 -4.32 7.63
CA LEU A 23 10.83 -3.82 8.42
C LEU A 23 9.50 -3.99 7.67
N ILE A 24 9.52 -3.77 6.36
CA ILE A 24 8.45 -4.16 5.42
C ILE A 24 8.95 -5.38 4.65
N LYS A 25 8.11 -6.41 4.54
CA LYS A 25 8.53 -7.74 4.05
C LYS A 25 7.65 -8.22 2.92
N GLY A 26 8.19 -9.16 2.14
CA GLY A 26 7.47 -9.88 1.09
C GLY A 26 7.15 -9.03 -0.14
N LEU A 27 7.79 -7.87 -0.30
CA LEU A 27 7.70 -7.05 -1.50
C LEU A 27 8.95 -7.25 -2.34
N HIS A 28 8.79 -7.71 -3.58
CA HIS A 28 9.86 -7.85 -4.55
C HIS A 28 9.64 -6.89 -5.70
N PHE A 29 10.55 -5.94 -5.90
CA PHE A 29 10.45 -4.97 -6.98
C PHE A 29 10.92 -5.58 -8.30
N PHE A 30 10.12 -5.41 -9.35
CA PHE A 30 10.59 -5.69 -10.70
C PHE A 30 11.58 -4.59 -11.13
N GLY A 31 12.63 -4.98 -11.84
CA GLY A 31 13.49 -4.02 -12.53
C GLY A 31 12.72 -3.27 -13.63
N THR A 32 13.30 -2.17 -14.12
CA THR A 32 12.68 -1.21 -15.05
C THR A 32 11.79 -1.87 -16.10
N THR A 33 10.47 -1.76 -15.91
CA THR A 33 9.49 -2.10 -16.95
C THR A 33 9.10 -0.83 -17.69
N SER A 34 8.98 -0.91 -19.00
CA SER A 34 8.66 0.19 -19.93
C SER A 34 7.23 0.74 -19.83
N ASN A 35 6.57 0.60 -18.67
CA ASN A 35 5.23 1.12 -18.46
C ASN A 35 5.34 2.49 -17.79
N ASP A 36 5.57 3.54 -18.58
CA ASP A 36 5.84 4.92 -18.14
C ASP A 36 4.70 5.55 -17.30
N ARG A 37 3.58 4.84 -17.12
CA ARG A 37 2.38 5.36 -16.43
C ARG A 37 2.40 5.16 -14.92
N TYR A 38 3.06 4.12 -14.43
CA TYR A 38 3.05 3.74 -13.02
C TYR A 38 4.47 3.67 -12.47
N ASP A 39 4.63 4.02 -11.20
CA ASP A 39 5.97 4.21 -10.63
C ASP A 39 6.72 2.89 -10.46
N SER A 40 6.03 1.81 -10.10
CA SER A 40 6.65 0.50 -9.86
C SER A 40 5.70 -0.67 -10.06
N LEU A 41 6.28 -1.79 -10.51
CA LEU A 41 5.67 -3.11 -10.41
C LEU A 41 6.35 -3.89 -9.29
N ILE A 42 5.55 -4.55 -8.47
CA ILE A 42 6.01 -5.40 -7.39
C ILE A 42 5.36 -6.79 -7.44
N GLU A 43 6.03 -7.77 -6.88
CA GLU A 43 5.51 -9.10 -6.62
C GLU A 43 5.44 -9.30 -5.11
N ILE A 44 4.36 -9.92 -4.65
CA ILE A 44 4.20 -10.29 -3.25
C ILE A 44 4.63 -11.75 -3.08
N ASP A 45 5.54 -12.00 -2.14
CA ASP A 45 5.95 -13.35 -1.74
C ASP A 45 5.87 -13.49 -0.21
N TYR A 46 4.95 -14.33 0.23
CA TYR A 46 4.82 -14.70 1.64
C TYR A 46 5.05 -16.21 1.80
N PRO A 47 6.29 -16.60 2.15
CA PRO A 47 6.59 -18.00 2.42
C PRO A 47 5.93 -18.44 3.74
N ASP A 48 5.67 -19.74 3.87
CA ASP A 48 5.11 -20.33 5.09
C ASP A 48 6.16 -20.40 6.23
N THR A 49 6.49 -19.21 6.74
CA THR A 49 7.50 -18.97 7.78
C THR A 49 6.97 -17.98 8.82
N VAL A 50 7.59 -18.01 10.01
CA VAL A 50 7.20 -17.13 11.10
C VAL A 50 7.47 -15.66 10.73
N GLY A 51 6.54 -14.77 11.10
CA GLY A 51 6.75 -13.33 11.03
C GLY A 51 6.19 -12.62 9.80
N PHE A 52 5.25 -13.27 9.10
CA PHE A 52 4.45 -12.67 8.04
C PHE A 52 2.95 -12.57 8.38
N ARG A 53 2.41 -13.53 9.15
CA ARG A 53 1.00 -13.52 9.56
C ARG A 53 0.74 -12.51 10.67
N PHE A 54 -0.38 -11.81 10.60
CA PHE A 54 -0.81 -10.84 11.60
C PHE A 54 -0.96 -11.53 12.95
N ASN A 55 -0.25 -10.98 13.93
CA ASN A 55 -0.42 -11.31 15.33
C ASN A 55 -0.22 -10.03 16.15
N ARG A 56 -1.22 -9.63 16.92
CA ARG A 56 -1.19 -8.38 17.67
C ARG A 56 0.02 -8.23 18.60
N LYS A 57 0.58 -9.32 19.11
CA LYS A 57 1.71 -9.31 20.05
C LYS A 57 3.05 -9.48 19.35
N THR A 58 3.13 -10.35 18.34
CA THR A 58 4.42 -10.78 17.76
C THR A 58 4.66 -10.27 16.33
N CYS A 59 3.61 -9.88 15.61
CA CYS A 59 3.70 -9.40 14.22
C CYS A 59 2.50 -8.51 13.88
N SER A 60 2.44 -7.32 14.50
CA SER A 60 1.29 -6.40 14.34
C SER A 60 1.16 -5.81 12.93
N LEU A 61 2.22 -5.91 12.12
CA LEU A 61 2.26 -5.49 10.72
C LEU A 61 2.03 -6.64 9.72
N GLY A 62 1.87 -7.87 10.22
CA GLY A 62 1.64 -9.04 9.39
C GLY A 62 0.32 -8.99 8.63
N VAL A 63 0.21 -9.82 7.60
CA VAL A 63 -0.97 -9.97 6.75
C VAL A 63 -2.03 -10.85 7.41
N GLY A 64 -3.27 -10.55 7.09
CA GLY A 64 -4.45 -11.18 7.65
C GLY A 64 -4.69 -12.61 7.17
N SER A 65 -5.78 -13.20 7.65
CA SER A 65 -6.16 -14.59 7.35
C SER A 65 -6.69 -14.80 5.92
N ALA A 66 -7.00 -13.73 5.19
CA ALA A 66 -7.41 -13.81 3.78
C ALA A 66 -6.30 -14.25 2.82
N ILE A 67 -5.05 -14.30 3.30
CA ILE A 67 -3.90 -14.75 2.52
C ILE A 67 -3.51 -16.16 2.97
N ASP A 68 -3.65 -17.11 2.05
CA ASP A 68 -3.22 -18.50 2.21
C ASP A 68 -1.74 -18.64 1.89
N PHE A 69 -0.99 -19.31 2.77
CA PHE A 69 0.47 -19.44 2.62
C PHE A 69 0.82 -20.86 2.17
N PRO A 70 1.90 -21.03 1.38
CA PRO A 70 2.71 -19.97 0.78
C PRO A 70 1.93 -19.19 -0.27
N TYR A 71 2.15 -17.87 -0.31
CA TYR A 71 1.48 -16.98 -1.25
C TYR A 71 2.48 -16.33 -2.19
N LYS A 72 2.16 -16.32 -3.48
CA LYS A 72 2.87 -15.56 -4.49
C LYS A 72 1.86 -14.86 -5.39
N SER A 73 1.99 -13.55 -5.58
CA SER A 73 1.05 -12.79 -6.42
C SER A 73 1.51 -12.72 -7.87
N GLU A 74 0.56 -12.48 -8.78
CA GLU A 74 0.86 -11.82 -10.06
C GLU A 74 1.46 -10.41 -9.80
N PRO A 75 2.11 -9.77 -10.79
CA PRO A 75 2.60 -8.41 -10.65
C PRO A 75 1.51 -7.42 -10.21
N LYS A 76 1.87 -6.56 -9.26
CA LYS A 76 1.04 -5.55 -8.61
C LYS A 76 1.59 -4.17 -8.90
N VAL A 77 0.71 -3.20 -9.08
CA VAL A 77 1.09 -1.81 -9.32
C VAL A 77 1.23 -1.08 -7.99
N LEU A 78 2.40 -0.49 -7.78
CA LEU A 78 2.73 0.35 -6.65
C LEU A 78 2.91 1.80 -7.11
N GLU A 79 2.28 2.69 -6.34
CA GLU A 79 2.26 4.12 -6.58
C GLU A 79 2.81 4.87 -5.38
N TYR A 80 3.61 5.89 -5.64
CA TYR A 80 4.15 6.78 -4.62
C TYR A 80 3.51 8.15 -4.76
N LYS A 81 3.21 8.76 -3.62
CA LYS A 81 2.88 10.18 -3.55
C LYS A 81 3.48 10.79 -2.31
N TYR A 82 3.75 12.09 -2.34
CA TYR A 82 3.90 12.83 -1.09
C TYR A 82 2.55 12.92 -0.36
N ASP A 83 1.54 13.45 -1.05
CA ASP A 83 0.16 13.58 -0.57
C ASP A 83 -0.78 12.70 -1.40
N LEU A 84 -1.59 11.87 -0.75
CA LEU A 84 -2.60 11.04 -1.41
C LEU A 84 -3.57 11.87 -2.27
N ASP A 85 -3.86 13.13 -1.89
CA ASP A 85 -4.75 14.00 -2.65
C ASP A 85 -4.23 14.28 -4.07
N ALA A 86 -2.91 14.21 -4.29
CA ALA A 86 -2.33 14.32 -5.62
C ALA A 86 -2.72 13.15 -6.52
N LEU A 87 -2.78 11.91 -5.99
CA LEU A 87 -3.28 10.76 -6.74
C LEU A 87 -4.74 10.98 -7.16
N ILE A 88 -5.56 11.57 -6.31
CA ILE A 88 -6.97 11.85 -6.59
C ILE A 88 -7.11 12.80 -7.77
N SER A 89 -6.24 13.81 -7.85
CA SER A 89 -6.17 14.71 -9.01
C SER A 89 -5.84 13.94 -10.29
N ASP A 90 -4.84 13.05 -10.24
CA ASP A 90 -4.44 12.22 -11.40
C ASP A 90 -5.60 11.29 -11.85
N LEU A 91 -6.37 10.75 -10.90
CA LEU A 91 -7.54 9.93 -11.19
C LEU A 91 -8.67 10.73 -11.85
N GLN A 92 -8.94 11.95 -11.37
CA GLN A 92 -9.98 12.83 -11.93
C GLN A 92 -9.64 13.32 -13.35
N LYS A 93 -8.36 13.49 -13.65
CA LYS A 93 -7.86 13.84 -14.99
C LYS A 93 -7.74 12.64 -15.93
N GLU A 94 -8.07 11.44 -15.46
CA GLU A 94 -7.87 10.16 -16.18
C GLU A 94 -6.40 9.90 -16.57
N GLU A 95 -5.45 10.54 -15.88
CA GLU A 95 -4.01 10.31 -16.03
C GLU A 95 -3.62 8.97 -15.40
N LYS A 96 -4.30 8.57 -14.31
CA LYS A 96 -4.19 7.24 -13.70
C LYS A 96 -5.57 6.61 -13.54
N PHE A 97 -5.60 5.28 -13.42
CA PHE A 97 -6.84 4.52 -13.23
C PHE A 97 -6.76 3.71 -11.95
N LEU A 98 -7.71 3.97 -11.04
CA LEU A 98 -7.74 3.37 -9.71
C LEU A 98 -7.73 1.84 -9.74
N LYS A 99 -8.49 1.24 -10.67
CA LYS A 99 -8.56 -0.22 -10.86
C LYS A 99 -7.24 -0.89 -11.25
N HIS A 100 -6.23 -0.11 -11.61
CA HIS A 100 -4.91 -0.64 -11.94
C HIS A 100 -3.93 -0.52 -10.77
N ILE A 101 -4.25 0.23 -9.71
CA ILE A 101 -3.33 0.49 -8.59
C ILE A 101 -3.67 -0.46 -7.46
N ASP A 102 -2.70 -1.24 -7.00
CA ASP A 102 -2.89 -2.22 -5.92
C ASP A 102 -2.37 -1.71 -4.57
N LEU A 103 -1.35 -0.85 -4.57
CA LEU A 103 -0.76 -0.29 -3.36
C LEU A 103 -0.35 1.16 -3.58
N VAL A 104 -0.59 2.00 -2.57
CA VAL A 104 -0.12 3.38 -2.54
C VAL A 104 0.72 3.59 -1.29
N VAL A 105 1.90 4.19 -1.47
CA VAL A 105 2.76 4.66 -0.39
C VAL A 105 2.75 6.18 -0.42
N CYS A 106 2.18 6.78 0.62
CA CYS A 106 2.14 8.22 0.76
C CYS A 106 2.54 8.69 2.16
N TRP A 107 3.05 9.92 2.25
CA TRP A 107 3.42 10.52 3.53
C TRP A 107 2.21 11.13 4.24
N THR A 108 1.40 11.90 3.50
CA THR A 108 0.21 12.58 4.01
C THR A 108 -1.05 12.21 3.23
N ALA A 109 -2.20 12.45 3.85
CA ALA A 109 -3.50 12.42 3.20
C ALA A 109 -4.25 13.70 3.61
N GLY A 110 -4.29 14.69 2.70
CA GLY A 110 -4.82 16.03 2.97
C GLY A 110 -6.34 16.12 3.18
N GLY A 111 -7.07 15.06 2.85
CA GLY A 111 -8.52 14.93 3.06
C GLY A 111 -9.34 15.03 1.78
N GLY A 112 -8.78 15.58 0.70
CA GLY A 112 -9.39 15.62 -0.62
C GLY A 112 -9.68 14.23 -1.19
N TYR A 113 -8.93 13.21 -0.77
CA TYR A 113 -9.19 11.80 -1.07
C TYR A 113 -10.60 11.34 -0.74
N SER A 114 -11.25 11.93 0.27
CA SER A 114 -12.62 11.57 0.68
C SER A 114 -13.66 11.76 -0.43
N SER A 115 -13.34 12.55 -1.46
CA SER A 115 -14.18 12.72 -2.65
C SER A 115 -14.32 11.43 -3.49
N MET A 116 -13.37 10.50 -3.39
CA MET A 116 -13.34 9.26 -4.18
C MET A 116 -13.05 8.00 -3.35
N LEU A 117 -12.38 8.13 -2.21
CA LEU A 117 -11.88 7.04 -1.39
C LEU A 117 -12.29 7.18 0.08
N GLU A 118 -12.67 6.07 0.70
CA GLU A 118 -12.77 5.89 2.14
C GLU A 118 -11.52 5.14 2.63
N LEU A 119 -10.82 5.67 3.62
CA LEU A 119 -9.67 5.00 4.25
C LEU A 119 -10.08 4.37 5.58
N ARG A 120 -9.90 3.06 5.73
CA ARG A 120 -10.15 2.34 6.97
C ARG A 120 -8.84 1.95 7.66
N PRO A 121 -8.64 2.30 8.94
CA PRO A 121 -7.39 2.02 9.64
C PRO A 121 -7.24 0.53 9.95
N LEU A 122 -6.08 -0.04 9.62
CA LEU A 122 -5.70 -1.43 9.88
C LEU A 122 -4.83 -1.59 11.14
N LEU A 123 -4.45 -0.49 11.78
CA LEU A 123 -3.61 -0.47 12.99
C LEU A 123 -4.41 -0.53 14.29
N VAL A 124 -5.74 -0.47 14.21
CA VAL A 124 -6.64 -0.41 15.38
C VAL A 124 -7.23 -1.78 15.67
N GLY A 125 -7.14 -2.21 16.93
CA GLY A 125 -7.75 -3.47 17.39
C GLY A 125 -7.26 -4.68 16.59
N ASP A 126 -8.23 -5.44 16.05
CA ASP A 126 -7.97 -6.63 15.24
C ASP A 126 -8.15 -6.37 13.74
N ASN A 127 -8.29 -5.12 13.31
CA ASN A 127 -8.45 -4.76 11.88
C ASN A 127 -7.26 -5.22 11.01
N GLY A 128 -6.09 -5.47 11.62
CA GLY A 128 -4.95 -6.07 10.94
C GLY A 128 -5.26 -7.43 10.29
N GLN A 129 -6.33 -8.12 10.71
CA GLN A 129 -6.84 -9.33 10.06
C GLN A 129 -7.31 -9.10 8.61
N GLU A 130 -7.56 -7.86 8.20
CA GLU A 130 -7.93 -7.51 6.83
C GLU A 130 -6.72 -7.11 5.96
N ARG A 131 -5.50 -7.08 6.52
CA ARG A 131 -4.30 -6.62 5.79
C ARG A 131 -3.91 -7.60 4.68
N LEU A 132 -3.79 -7.10 3.44
CA LEU A 132 -3.32 -7.89 2.28
C LEU A 132 -1.83 -7.69 2.00
N PHE A 133 -1.32 -6.47 2.26
CA PHE A 133 0.07 -6.09 2.06
C PHE A 133 0.76 -5.89 3.40
N TYR A 134 1.86 -6.59 3.66
CA TYR A 134 2.61 -6.45 4.92
C TYR A 134 2.94 -4.98 5.20
N GLY A 135 2.68 -4.53 6.43
CA GLY A 135 2.94 -3.14 6.84
C GLY A 135 1.90 -2.12 6.39
N SER A 136 0.87 -2.48 5.63
CA SER A 136 -0.14 -1.49 5.23
C SER A 136 -0.91 -0.95 6.44
N THR A 137 -1.12 0.36 6.46
CA THR A 137 -1.72 1.08 7.59
C THR A 137 -3.21 1.32 7.42
N HIS A 138 -3.66 1.39 6.17
CA HIS A 138 -5.06 1.61 5.80
C HIS A 138 -5.46 0.67 4.66
N ALA A 139 -6.75 0.34 4.59
CA ALA A 139 -7.39 -0.19 3.40
C ALA A 139 -8.22 0.93 2.75
N ALA A 140 -8.11 1.09 1.44
CA ALA A 140 -8.85 2.08 0.69
C ALA A 140 -10.07 1.44 0.01
N TYR A 141 -11.21 2.13 0.02
CA TYR A 141 -12.44 1.68 -0.61
C TYR A 141 -12.96 2.80 -1.50
N ARG A 142 -13.39 2.47 -2.71
CA ARG A 142 -14.00 3.47 -3.57
C ARG A 142 -15.35 3.91 -2.99
N VAL A 143 -15.58 5.21 -2.92
CA VAL A 143 -16.89 5.76 -2.56
C VAL A 143 -17.82 5.61 -3.77
N VAL A 144 -18.71 4.61 -3.72
CA VAL A 144 -19.83 4.44 -4.66
C VAL A 144 -21.09 4.34 -3.81
N GLY A 145 -22.17 5.02 -4.19
CA GLY A 145 -23.38 5.28 -3.38
C GLY A 145 -24.08 4.06 -2.76
N GLY A 146 -23.47 3.45 -1.74
CA GLY A 146 -24.03 2.38 -0.90
C GLY A 146 -23.05 1.25 -0.56
N GLU A 147 -22.13 0.88 -1.46
CA GLU A 147 -21.19 -0.24 -1.26
C GLU A 147 -19.80 0.09 -1.79
N GLY A 148 -18.82 0.15 -0.88
CA GLY A 148 -17.43 0.41 -1.22
C GLY A 148 -16.71 -0.87 -1.64
N SER A 149 -16.30 -0.95 -2.90
CA SER A 149 -15.37 -1.98 -3.35
C SER A 149 -13.96 -1.62 -2.85
N ARG A 150 -13.31 -2.58 -2.17
CA ARG A 150 -11.92 -2.43 -1.76
C ARG A 150 -11.05 -2.38 -3.01
N ILE A 151 -10.09 -1.46 -2.98
CA ILE A 151 -9.04 -1.35 -3.98
C ILE A 151 -7.72 -1.83 -3.37
#